data_AF-A0A8H4UY26-F1
#
_entry.id   AF-A0A8H4UY26-F1
#
_cell.length_a   1.000
_cell.length_b   1.000
_cell.length_c   1.000
_cell.angle_alpha   90.00
_cell.angle_beta   90.00
_cell.angle_gamma   90.00
#
_symmetry.space_group_name_H-M   'P 1'
#
loop_
_entity.id
_entity.type
_entity.pdbx_description
1 polymer ?
#
loop_
_entity_poly.entity_id
_entity_poly.type
_entity_poly.pdbx_seq_one_letter_code
_entity_poly.pdbx_strand_id
1 'polypeptide(L)'
;ILNDAESGSRGLGRGGVREITDRVFIEGAGFPAAPVGANSFSDPFDQERTKTPVGVAELRRRHAASKLREMIDASGEYDRCATDCFIEYPTRTYQDDTFLSKPNAAYDWLHFHDMISSKIYSNQDWELNPYMSQSTLAFHHLFAGNGGSTNKKKFDEDKNEEEEHPFSGPRADFAAFEATKQNTAVLVGFQSTFSAPLLRLFRSVDSIATDLIPNLMRMLSPEVKPVIVRGSEQTSVASVRKESERALVRAAVRVMAGLNVTFEKIRIGNEGAHAGWAYRMEPYVYNLQLIS
;
A
#
# COMPACT_ATOMS: atom_id res chain seq x y z
N ILE A 1 -55.01 16.23 2.01
CA ILE A 1 -53.69 16.25 1.35
C ILE A 1 -52.68 16.46 2.47
N LEU A 2 -52.18 15.36 3.02
CA LEU A 2 -51.16 15.30 4.07
C LEU A 2 -49.97 14.60 3.44
N ASN A 3 -48.85 15.30 3.31
CA ASN A 3 -47.54 14.73 3.03
C ASN A 3 -46.56 15.57 3.85
N ASP A 4 -46.32 15.12 5.08
CA ASP A 4 -45.21 15.61 5.89
C ASP A 4 -43.89 15.07 5.32
N ALA A 5 -42.93 15.99 5.20
CA ALA A 5 -41.60 15.74 4.70
C ALA A 5 -40.76 15.02 5.77
N GLU A 6 -40.82 13.70 5.81
CA GLU A 6 -39.77 12.87 6.40
C GLU A 6 -38.67 12.62 5.36
N SER A 7 -37.68 13.51 5.30
CA SER A 7 -36.39 13.16 4.71
C SER A 7 -35.27 13.93 5.40
N GLY A 8 -34.39 13.21 6.11
CA GLY A 8 -33.07 13.74 6.44
C GLY A 8 -32.46 13.44 7.81
N SER A 9 -33.00 12.55 8.65
CA SER A 9 -32.29 12.07 9.85
C SER A 9 -31.56 10.75 9.58
N ARG A 10 -30.59 10.75 8.65
CA ARG A 10 -29.70 9.59 8.49
C ARG A 10 -28.66 9.58 9.61
N GLY A 11 -28.91 8.73 10.60
CA GLY A 11 -27.92 7.97 11.37
C GLY A 11 -26.87 8.77 12.15
N LEU A 12 -27.20 9.20 13.38
CA LEU A 12 -26.23 9.53 14.43
C LEU A 12 -25.81 8.28 15.24
N GLY A 13 -25.83 7.11 14.61
CA GLY A 13 -25.68 5.82 15.28
C GLY A 13 -24.40 5.12 14.86
N ARG A 14 -23.35 5.24 15.68
CA ARG A 14 -22.11 4.44 15.58
C ARG A 14 -21.45 4.49 14.21
N GLY A 15 -21.03 5.69 13.80
CA GLY A 15 -20.20 5.84 12.62
C GLY A 15 -18.85 5.17 12.83
N GLY A 16 -18.62 4.07 12.12
CA GLY A 16 -17.29 3.48 12.02
C GLY A 16 -16.33 4.44 11.29
N VAL A 17 -15.04 4.13 11.30
CA VAL A 17 -13.98 4.95 10.68
C VAL A 17 -14.31 5.36 9.25
N ARG A 18 -14.96 4.50 8.47
CA ARG A 18 -15.41 4.81 7.10
C ARG A 18 -16.33 6.03 7.03
N GLU A 19 -17.26 6.19 7.97
CA GLU A 19 -18.15 7.35 8.01
C GLU A 19 -17.37 8.62 8.34
N ILE A 20 -16.41 8.54 9.26
CA ILE A 20 -15.52 9.65 9.60
C ILE A 20 -14.76 10.10 8.35
N THR A 21 -14.13 9.16 7.64
CA THR A 21 -13.39 9.43 6.41
C THR A 21 -14.29 10.07 5.33
N ASP A 22 -15.50 9.55 5.12
CA ASP A 22 -16.42 10.13 4.15
C ASP A 22 -16.83 11.57 4.51
N ARG A 23 -17.01 11.87 5.80
CA ARG A 23 -17.33 13.21 6.30
C ARG A 23 -16.17 14.18 6.20
N VAL A 24 -14.92 13.73 6.38
CA VAL A 24 -13.71 14.57 6.31
C VAL A 24 -13.63 15.32 4.98
N PHE A 25 -14.04 14.70 3.86
CA PHE A 25 -13.96 15.33 2.53
C PHE A 25 -15.17 16.20 2.14
N ILE A 26 -16.20 16.27 2.99
CA ILE A 26 -17.42 17.05 2.72
C ILE A 26 -17.31 18.43 3.37
N GLU A 27 -17.65 19.50 2.65
CA GLU A 27 -17.74 20.84 3.24
C GLU A 27 -18.69 20.84 4.47
N GLY A 28 -18.19 21.29 5.62
CA GLY A 28 -18.95 21.28 6.87
C GLY A 28 -19.21 19.88 7.46
N ALA A 29 -18.52 18.85 6.93
CA ALA A 29 -18.55 17.46 7.38
C ALA A 29 -19.95 16.82 7.41
N GLY A 30 -20.89 17.37 6.63
CA GLY A 30 -22.28 16.91 6.57
C GLY A 30 -23.07 17.14 7.85
N PHE A 31 -22.60 17.97 8.78
CA PHE A 31 -23.34 18.31 10.00
C PHE A 31 -24.41 19.36 9.73
N PRO A 32 -25.51 19.38 10.52
CA PRO A 32 -26.46 20.48 10.48
C PRO A 32 -25.77 21.82 10.74
N ALA A 33 -26.33 22.90 10.17
CA ALA A 33 -25.77 24.23 10.29
C ALA A 33 -25.55 24.60 11.77
N ALA A 34 -24.39 25.16 12.08
CA ALA A 34 -24.06 25.58 13.43
C ALA A 34 -25.15 26.54 13.96
N PRO A 35 -25.63 26.37 15.20
CA PRO A 35 -26.57 27.31 15.80
C PRO A 35 -25.91 28.69 15.90
N VAL A 36 -26.35 29.62 15.05
CA VAL A 36 -25.84 30.99 15.04
C VAL A 36 -26.52 31.74 16.18
N GLY A 37 -25.79 31.96 17.28
CA GLY A 37 -26.30 32.66 18.46
C GLY A 37 -25.19 33.43 19.18
N ALA A 38 -25.56 34.34 20.09
CA ALA A 38 -24.62 35.20 20.83
C ALA A 38 -23.60 34.43 21.71
N ASN A 39 -23.86 33.14 21.95
CA ASN A 39 -23.00 32.20 22.69
C ASN A 39 -22.37 31.12 21.78
N SER A 40 -22.46 31.27 20.45
CA SER A 40 -21.95 30.28 19.48
C SER A 40 -20.43 30.17 19.46
N PHE A 41 -19.73 31.12 20.07
CA PHE A 41 -18.28 31.14 20.20
C PHE A 41 -17.87 31.62 21.58
N SER A 42 -17.09 30.79 22.28
CA SER A 42 -16.34 31.15 23.48
C SER A 42 -14.98 30.50 23.33
N ASP A 43 -13.94 31.31 23.11
CA ASP A 43 -12.56 30.83 23.15
C ASP A 43 -12.20 30.57 24.62
N PRO A 44 -11.81 29.34 24.99
CA PRO A 44 -11.37 29.02 26.35
C PRO A 44 -10.13 29.81 26.80
N PHE A 45 -9.37 30.38 25.87
CA PHE A 45 -8.13 31.11 26.11
C PHE A 45 -8.28 32.63 25.99
N ASP A 46 -9.45 33.13 25.59
CA ASP A 46 -9.74 34.57 25.55
C ASP A 46 -10.15 35.08 26.93
N GLN A 47 -9.17 35.58 27.68
CA GLN A 47 -9.39 36.14 29.01
C GLN A 47 -10.22 37.44 28.98
N GLU A 48 -10.29 38.15 27.84
CA GLU A 48 -10.97 39.44 27.72
C GLU A 48 -12.39 39.34 27.13
N ARG A 49 -12.85 38.15 26.72
CA ARG A 49 -14.15 37.94 26.03
C ARG A 49 -14.36 38.96 24.90
N THR A 50 -13.30 39.31 24.20
CA THR A 50 -13.39 40.17 23.03
C THR A 50 -14.11 39.40 21.94
N LYS A 51 -15.37 39.78 21.66
CA LYS A 51 -16.19 39.20 20.60
C LYS A 51 -15.61 39.57 19.24
N THR A 52 -14.54 38.92 18.81
CA THR A 52 -14.03 39.05 17.45
C THR A 52 -15.12 38.55 16.51
N PRO A 53 -15.60 39.36 15.54
CA PRO A 53 -16.63 38.92 14.61
C PRO A 53 -16.07 37.80 13.74
N VAL A 54 -16.50 36.57 14.01
CA VAL A 54 -16.14 35.40 13.20
C VAL A 54 -17.10 35.33 12.01
N GLY A 55 -16.57 35.25 10.80
CA GLY A 55 -17.40 35.06 9.60
C GLY A 55 -18.20 33.75 9.67
N VAL A 56 -19.41 33.73 9.12
CA VAL A 56 -20.32 32.55 9.16
C VAL A 56 -19.65 31.30 8.58
N ALA A 57 -18.81 31.45 7.56
CA ALA A 57 -18.04 30.34 6.97
C ALA A 57 -17.01 29.76 7.95
N GLU A 58 -16.31 30.61 8.70
CA GLU A 58 -15.34 30.18 9.71
C GLU A 58 -16.04 29.52 10.90
N LEU A 59 -17.20 30.03 11.33
CA LEU A 59 -18.01 29.40 12.37
C LEU A 59 -18.45 28.00 11.94
N ARG A 60 -18.89 27.82 10.69
CA ARG A 60 -19.25 26.51 10.14
C ARG A 60 -18.05 25.57 10.10
N ARG A 61 -16.87 26.05 9.68
CA ARG A 61 -15.63 25.25 9.63
C ARG A 61 -15.20 24.78 11.01
N ARG A 62 -15.20 25.67 12.01
CA ARG A 62 -14.85 25.32 13.40
C ARG A 62 -15.84 24.34 14.01
N HIS A 63 -17.14 24.55 13.78
CA HIS A 63 -18.17 23.63 14.23
C HIS A 63 -17.97 22.23 13.63
N ALA A 64 -17.69 22.14 12.34
CA ALA A 64 -17.39 20.88 11.67
C ALA A 64 -16.13 20.20 12.23
N ALA A 65 -15.05 20.97 12.42
CA ALA A 65 -13.80 20.46 13.00
C ALA A 65 -13.99 19.95 14.44
N SER A 66 -14.74 20.68 15.29
CA SER A 66 -15.04 20.25 16.66
C SER A 66 -15.86 18.96 16.68
N LYS A 67 -16.86 18.84 15.81
CA LYS A 67 -17.70 17.64 15.72
C LYS A 67 -16.97 16.44 15.12
N LEU A 68 -16.14 16.66 14.10
CA LEU A 68 -15.24 15.62 13.60
C LEU A 68 -14.29 15.13 14.69
N ARG A 69 -13.70 16.05 15.46
CA ARG A 69 -12.81 15.69 16.57
C ARG A 69 -13.52 14.81 17.60
N GLU A 70 -14.71 15.21 18.05
CA GLU A 70 -15.52 14.41 18.97
C GLU A 70 -15.79 13.00 18.41
N MET A 71 -16.08 12.87 17.11
CA MET A 71 -16.29 11.58 16.47
C MET A 71 -15.02 10.73 16.39
N ILE A 72 -13.89 11.35 16.02
CA ILE A 72 -12.58 10.66 15.92
C ILE A 72 -12.15 10.18 17.31
N ASP A 73 -12.17 11.05 18.30
CA ASP A 73 -11.76 10.74 19.67
C ASP A 73 -12.68 9.66 20.29
N ALA A 74 -13.98 9.67 19.96
CA ALA A 74 -14.91 8.62 20.37
C ALA A 74 -14.69 7.26 19.68
N SER A 75 -14.10 7.24 18.48
CA SER A 75 -13.79 6.00 17.76
C SER A 75 -12.55 5.30 18.33
N GLY A 76 -11.55 6.07 18.78
CA GLY A 76 -10.25 5.55 19.22
C GLY A 76 -9.38 4.92 18.12
N GLU A 77 -9.87 4.83 16.88
CA GLU A 77 -9.17 4.21 15.75
C GLU A 77 -8.41 5.26 14.92
N TYR A 78 -7.48 6.00 15.55
CA TYR A 78 -6.77 7.12 14.92
C TYR A 78 -5.92 6.70 13.72
N ASP A 79 -5.14 5.63 13.85
CA ASP A 79 -4.25 5.13 12.79
C ASP A 79 -5.04 4.73 11.54
N ARG A 80 -6.22 4.13 11.76
CA ARG A 80 -7.12 3.75 10.67
C ARG A 80 -7.75 4.97 10.02
N CYS A 81 -8.17 5.97 10.79
CA CYS A 81 -8.67 7.23 10.23
C CYS A 81 -7.63 7.92 9.33
N ALA A 82 -6.37 7.98 9.78
CA ALA A 82 -5.26 8.55 9.01
C ALA A 82 -5.00 7.74 7.73
N THR A 83 -4.94 6.41 7.83
CA THR A 83 -4.73 5.50 6.70
C THR A 83 -5.85 5.61 5.66
N ASP A 84 -7.11 5.60 6.11
CA ASP A 84 -8.27 5.72 5.23
C ASP A 84 -8.29 7.10 4.54
N CYS A 85 -7.88 8.16 5.23
CA CYS A 85 -7.72 9.48 4.61
C CYS A 85 -6.61 9.49 3.56
N PHE A 86 -5.46 8.85 3.83
CA PHE A 86 -4.36 8.69 2.87
C PHE A 86 -4.79 7.93 1.61
N ILE A 87 -5.58 6.87 1.76
CA ILE A 87 -6.10 6.08 0.63
C ILE A 87 -7.11 6.90 -0.19
N GLU A 88 -7.98 7.65 0.48
CA GLU A 88 -9.13 8.28 -0.18
C GLU A 88 -8.78 9.64 -0.81
N TYR A 89 -7.88 10.45 -0.23
CA TYR A 89 -7.61 11.81 -0.73
C TYR A 89 -7.20 11.91 -2.21
N PRO A 90 -6.43 10.97 -2.81
CA PRO A 90 -6.05 11.06 -4.22
C PRO A 90 -7.24 10.81 -5.16
N THR A 91 -8.25 10.08 -4.69
CA THR A 91 -9.47 9.77 -5.46
C THR A 91 -10.50 10.90 -5.40
N ARG A 92 -10.32 11.84 -4.48
CA ARG A 92 -11.25 12.95 -4.26
C ARG A 92 -10.85 14.14 -5.12
N THR A 93 -11.85 14.80 -5.70
CA THR A 93 -11.63 16.05 -6.42
C THR A 93 -11.55 17.20 -5.42
N TYR A 94 -10.41 17.86 -5.35
CA TYR A 94 -10.20 19.08 -4.56
C TYR A 94 -9.60 20.17 -5.46
N GLN A 95 -9.78 21.41 -5.04
CA GLN A 95 -9.15 22.56 -5.71
C GLN A 95 -7.77 22.77 -5.09
N ASP A 96 -6.73 22.86 -5.89
CA ASP A 96 -5.35 23.13 -5.45
C ASP A 96 -4.61 24.01 -6.45
N ASP A 97 -3.43 24.48 -6.07
CA ASP A 97 -2.52 25.17 -6.97
C ASP A 97 -1.73 24.19 -7.88
N THR A 98 -0.98 24.74 -8.83
CA THR A 98 -0.14 23.94 -9.75
C THR A 98 1.09 23.32 -9.07
N PHE A 99 1.32 23.60 -7.77
CA PHE A 99 2.48 23.15 -7.01
C PHE A 99 2.16 22.01 -6.04
N LEU A 100 0.93 21.47 -6.09
CA LEU A 100 0.48 20.39 -5.20
C LEU A 100 0.65 20.77 -3.72
N SER A 101 0.38 22.03 -3.38
CA SER A 101 0.55 22.54 -2.03
C SER A 101 -0.28 21.78 -1.00
N LYS A 102 -1.50 21.33 -1.35
CA LYS A 102 -2.36 20.58 -0.41
C LYS A 102 -1.86 19.16 -0.18
N PRO A 103 -1.53 18.34 -1.20
CA PRO A 103 -0.86 17.06 -0.99
C PRO A 103 0.43 17.15 -0.19
N ASN A 104 1.28 18.14 -0.47
CA ASN A 104 2.53 18.32 0.30
C ASN A 104 2.24 18.60 1.78
N ALA A 105 1.31 19.51 2.07
CA ALA A 105 0.90 19.76 3.46
C ALA A 105 0.26 18.51 4.10
N ALA A 106 -0.50 17.72 3.35
CA ALA A 106 -1.08 16.48 3.85
C ALA A 106 -0.01 15.44 4.22
N TYR A 107 1.06 15.34 3.43
CA TYR A 107 2.21 14.50 3.76
C TYR A 107 2.88 14.92 5.06
N ASP A 108 3.05 16.22 5.31
CA ASP A 108 3.60 16.70 6.57
C ASP A 108 2.73 16.29 7.78
N TRP A 109 1.40 16.32 7.61
CA TRP A 109 0.45 15.86 8.64
C TRP A 109 0.46 14.34 8.83
N LEU A 110 0.66 13.56 7.77
CA LEU A 110 0.83 12.11 7.88
C LEU A 110 2.14 11.75 8.57
N HIS A 111 3.23 12.45 8.23
CA HIS A 111 4.51 12.27 8.92
C HIS A 111 4.40 12.65 10.41
N PHE A 112 3.69 13.72 10.73
CA PHE A 112 3.36 14.08 12.11
C PHE A 112 2.57 12.96 12.83
N HIS A 113 1.57 12.38 12.16
CA HIS A 113 0.81 11.23 12.67
C HIS A 113 1.73 10.06 13.01
N ASP A 114 2.58 9.65 12.07
CA ASP A 114 3.48 8.51 12.24
C ASP A 114 4.48 8.73 13.38
N MET A 115 5.05 9.93 13.49
CA MET A 115 5.95 10.28 14.58
C MET A 115 5.28 10.20 15.95
N ILE A 116 4.05 10.71 16.09
CA ILE A 116 3.33 10.66 17.36
C ILE A 116 2.88 9.23 17.66
N SER A 117 2.28 8.54 16.69
CA SER A 117 1.88 7.14 16.81
C SER A 117 3.05 6.27 17.27
N SER A 118 4.21 6.42 16.62
CA SER A 118 5.44 5.73 17.00
C SER A 118 5.85 6.01 18.45
N LYS A 119 5.87 7.28 18.89
CA LYS A 119 6.21 7.63 20.28
C LYS A 119 5.21 7.09 21.30
N ILE A 120 3.91 7.19 21.03
CA ILE A 120 2.86 6.67 21.92
C ILE A 120 3.04 5.17 22.11
N TYR A 121 3.18 4.40 21.03
CA TYR A 121 3.23 2.93 21.13
C TYR A 121 4.60 2.38 21.53
N SER A 122 5.70 3.09 21.26
CA SER A 122 7.05 2.66 21.66
C SER A 122 7.44 3.11 23.07
N ASN A 123 7.13 4.35 23.45
CA ASN A 123 7.54 4.95 24.73
C ASN A 123 6.40 5.05 25.76
N GLN A 124 5.16 4.73 25.39
CA GLN A 124 3.96 4.86 26.24
C GLN A 124 3.63 6.32 26.62
N ASP A 125 3.95 7.27 25.74
CA ASP A 125 3.69 8.71 25.92
C ASP A 125 2.21 9.07 25.67
N TRP A 126 1.29 8.53 26.48
CA TRP A 126 -0.16 8.70 26.30
C TRP A 126 -0.66 10.15 26.41
N GLU A 127 0.15 11.06 26.93
CA GLU A 127 -0.13 12.50 26.93
C GLU A 127 -0.27 13.09 25.52
N LEU A 128 0.30 12.42 24.50
CA LEU A 128 0.22 12.83 23.11
C LEU A 128 -1.08 12.39 22.42
N ASN A 129 -1.85 11.49 23.04
CA ASN A 129 -3.06 10.93 22.44
C ASN A 129 -4.09 11.98 21.94
N PRO A 130 -4.32 13.13 22.64
CA PRO A 130 -5.23 14.17 22.16
C PRO A 130 -4.80 14.86 20.86
N TYR A 131 -3.54 14.69 20.43
CA TYR A 131 -3.01 15.26 19.19
C TYR A 131 -3.19 14.32 17.99
N MET A 132 -3.50 13.04 18.20
CA MET A 132 -3.67 12.06 17.12
C MET A 132 -4.82 12.42 16.16
N SER A 133 -5.89 13.05 16.67
CA SER A 133 -7.01 13.49 15.83
C SER A 133 -6.67 14.69 14.93
N GLN A 134 -5.57 15.41 15.17
CA GLN A 134 -5.18 16.57 14.38
C GLN A 134 -4.86 16.22 12.93
N SER A 135 -4.22 15.07 12.69
CA SER A 135 -3.86 14.61 11.35
C SER A 135 -5.10 14.46 10.47
N THR A 136 -6.13 13.74 10.97
CA THR A 136 -7.41 13.59 10.25
C THR A 136 -8.16 14.91 10.10
N LEU A 137 -8.11 15.80 11.10
CA LEU A 137 -8.73 17.13 11.00
C LEU A 137 -8.03 18.03 9.97
N ALA A 138 -6.72 17.89 9.81
CA ALA A 138 -5.98 18.62 8.80
C ALA A 138 -6.42 18.24 7.37
N PHE A 139 -6.72 16.96 7.13
CA PHE A 139 -7.32 16.52 5.86
C PHE A 139 -8.65 17.20 5.59
N HIS A 140 -9.49 17.42 6.62
CA HIS A 140 -10.72 18.18 6.46
C HIS A 140 -10.42 19.63 6.06
N HIS A 141 -9.45 20.27 6.70
CA HIS A 141 -9.05 21.63 6.35
C HIS A 141 -8.52 21.75 4.91
N LEU A 142 -7.75 20.77 4.45
CA LEU A 142 -7.10 20.80 3.13
C LEU A 142 -8.04 20.39 1.99
N PHE A 143 -8.85 19.36 2.20
CA PHE A 143 -9.58 18.67 1.14
C PHE A 143 -11.11 18.74 1.25
N ALA A 144 -11.68 19.37 2.28
CA ALA A 144 -13.13 19.58 2.31
C ALA A 144 -13.55 20.49 1.15
N GLY A 145 -14.46 19.98 0.31
CA GLY A 145 -14.97 20.72 -0.84
C GLY A 145 -16.47 20.56 -1.04
N ASN A 146 -17.05 21.45 -1.84
CA ASN A 146 -18.46 21.43 -2.25
C ASN A 146 -18.81 20.25 -3.17
N GLY A 147 -17.81 19.52 -3.65
CA GLY A 147 -17.97 18.30 -4.41
C GLY A 147 -18.46 17.18 -3.50
N GLY A 148 -19.78 17.10 -3.30
CA GLY A 148 -20.40 15.97 -2.63
C GLY A 148 -19.96 14.63 -3.26
N SER A 149 -20.17 13.55 -2.51
CA SER A 149 -19.96 12.11 -2.80
C SER A 149 -20.17 11.59 -4.25
N THR A 150 -20.62 12.42 -5.19
CA THR A 150 -20.88 12.15 -6.60
C THR A 150 -19.66 11.64 -7.37
N ASN A 151 -18.43 12.05 -7.02
CA ASN A 151 -17.23 11.66 -7.79
C ASN A 151 -16.63 10.30 -7.43
N LYS A 152 -16.93 9.75 -6.24
CA LYS A 152 -16.53 8.36 -5.89
C LYS A 152 -17.09 7.36 -6.89
N LYS A 153 -18.33 7.59 -7.34
CA LYS A 153 -18.99 6.77 -8.38
C LYS A 153 -18.30 6.83 -9.73
N LYS A 154 -17.66 7.94 -10.09
CA LYS A 154 -17.00 8.10 -11.39
C LYS A 154 -15.68 7.33 -11.47
N PHE A 155 -14.94 7.25 -10.35
CA PHE A 155 -13.77 6.38 -10.22
C PHE A 155 -14.16 4.90 -10.08
N ASP A 156 -15.25 4.58 -9.36
CA ASP A 156 -15.74 3.21 -9.23
C ASP A 156 -16.36 2.66 -10.54
N GLU A 157 -16.93 3.50 -11.42
CA GLU A 157 -17.43 3.09 -12.74
C GLU A 157 -16.30 2.75 -13.72
N ASP A 158 -15.16 3.45 -13.63
CA ASP A 158 -13.95 3.21 -14.44
C ASP A 158 -13.10 2.02 -13.91
N LYS A 159 -13.37 1.56 -12.69
CA LYS A 159 -12.74 0.36 -12.08
C LYS A 159 -13.28 -0.97 -12.61
N ASN A 160 -14.28 -0.96 -13.48
CA ASN A 160 -14.69 -2.18 -14.16
C ASN A 160 -13.73 -2.43 -15.32
N GLU A 161 -12.82 -3.40 -15.12
CA GLU A 161 -12.02 -4.15 -16.11
C GLU A 161 -10.50 -3.89 -16.18
N GLU A 162 -9.94 -2.88 -15.51
CA GLU A 162 -8.47 -2.77 -15.38
C GLU A 162 -7.99 -3.51 -14.12
N GLU A 163 -7.13 -4.53 -14.30
CA GLU A 163 -6.44 -5.18 -13.19
C GLU A 163 -5.77 -4.11 -12.32
N GLU A 164 -6.20 -3.98 -11.07
CA GLU A 164 -5.61 -3.01 -10.13
C GLU A 164 -4.09 -3.23 -10.13
N HIS A 165 -3.37 -2.21 -10.60
CA HIS A 165 -1.92 -2.28 -10.77
C HIS A 165 -1.28 -2.77 -9.46
N PRO A 166 -0.32 -3.71 -9.49
CA PRO A 166 0.22 -4.35 -8.28
C PRO A 166 0.87 -3.38 -7.28
N PHE A 167 1.23 -2.18 -7.75
CA PHE A 167 1.77 -1.08 -6.95
C PHE A 167 0.73 0.03 -6.67
N SER A 168 -0.55 -0.24 -6.92
CA SER A 168 -1.65 0.70 -6.71
C SER A 168 -2.71 0.12 -5.79
N GLY A 169 -3.37 1.00 -5.05
CA GLY A 169 -4.49 0.67 -4.18
C GLY A 169 -4.13 0.46 -2.71
N PRO A 170 -5.16 0.28 -1.86
CA PRO A 170 -5.04 0.31 -0.39
C PRO A 170 -4.13 -0.76 0.21
N ARG A 171 -3.91 -1.86 -0.53
CA ARG A 171 -3.14 -3.02 -0.06
C ARG A 171 -1.74 -3.08 -0.67
N ALA A 172 -1.40 -2.17 -1.57
CA ALA A 172 -0.13 -2.18 -2.29
C ALA A 172 1.06 -2.12 -1.32
N ASP A 173 1.03 -1.21 -0.35
CA ASP A 173 2.13 -1.07 0.63
C ASP A 173 2.30 -2.33 1.48
N PHE A 174 1.19 -2.89 1.96
CA PHE A 174 1.22 -4.13 2.74
C PHE A 174 1.74 -5.31 1.91
N ALA A 175 1.26 -5.45 0.68
CA ALA A 175 1.70 -6.50 -0.24
C ALA A 175 3.18 -6.35 -0.60
N ALA A 176 3.65 -5.12 -0.83
CA ALA A 176 5.05 -4.82 -1.09
C ALA A 176 5.95 -5.13 0.11
N PHE A 177 5.50 -4.76 1.32
CA PHE A 177 6.21 -5.09 2.56
C PHE A 177 6.30 -6.60 2.78
N GLU A 178 5.18 -7.32 2.60
CA GLU A 178 5.15 -8.78 2.71
C GLU A 178 6.05 -9.43 1.66
N ALA A 179 5.97 -9.01 0.39
CA ALA A 179 6.82 -9.50 -0.68
C ALA A 179 8.31 -9.26 -0.38
N THR A 180 8.67 -8.06 0.09
CA THR A 180 10.04 -7.72 0.47
C THR A 180 10.55 -8.60 1.61
N LYS A 181 9.71 -8.87 2.62
CA LYS A 181 10.03 -9.76 3.72
C LYS A 181 10.27 -11.20 3.25
N GLN A 182 9.41 -11.73 2.38
CA GLN A 182 9.57 -13.07 1.81
C GLN A 182 10.83 -13.15 0.94
N ASN A 183 11.09 -12.16 0.09
CA ASN A 183 12.27 -12.07 -0.76
C ASN A 183 13.56 -12.05 0.07
N THR A 184 13.58 -11.24 1.13
CA THR A 184 14.72 -11.17 2.05
C THR A 184 14.95 -12.51 2.74
N ALA A 185 13.90 -13.20 3.17
CA ALA A 185 14.02 -14.53 3.78
C ALA A 185 14.62 -15.57 2.81
N VAL A 186 14.19 -15.56 1.53
CA VAL A 186 14.75 -16.42 0.49
C VAL A 186 16.23 -16.12 0.26
N LEU A 187 16.61 -14.85 0.19
CA LEU A 187 17.99 -14.43 -0.02
C LEU A 187 18.91 -14.79 1.16
N VAL A 188 18.44 -14.64 2.40
CA VAL A 188 19.17 -15.06 3.60
C VAL A 188 19.35 -16.58 3.60
N GLY A 189 18.30 -17.33 3.25
CA GLY A 189 18.37 -18.78 3.07
C GLY A 189 19.41 -19.16 2.01
N PHE A 190 19.42 -18.46 0.87
CA PHE A 190 20.40 -18.70 -0.18
C PHE A 190 21.83 -18.36 0.25
N GLN A 191 22.04 -17.21 0.93
CA GLN A 191 23.34 -16.82 1.45
C GLN A 191 23.90 -17.86 2.44
N SER A 192 23.04 -18.52 3.21
CA SER A 192 23.46 -19.55 4.18
C SER A 192 24.11 -20.78 3.55
N THR A 193 23.88 -21.03 2.25
CA THR A 193 24.49 -22.16 1.52
C THR A 193 25.88 -21.82 0.97
N PHE A 194 26.32 -20.56 1.07
CA PHE A 194 27.54 -20.10 0.44
C PHE A 194 28.79 -20.61 1.15
N SER A 195 29.79 -20.95 0.35
CA SER A 195 31.14 -21.24 0.85
C SER A 195 31.84 -19.96 1.36
N ALA A 196 32.84 -20.12 2.24
CA ALA A 196 33.57 -18.99 2.82
C ALA A 196 34.19 -17.98 1.80
N PRO A 197 34.65 -18.39 0.59
CA PRO A 197 35.04 -17.44 -0.44
C PRO A 197 33.87 -16.59 -0.98
N LEU A 198 32.71 -17.20 -1.18
CA LEU A 198 31.52 -16.51 -1.69
C LEU A 198 30.96 -15.52 -0.66
N LEU A 199 30.95 -15.88 0.63
CA LEU A 199 30.55 -14.96 1.71
C LEU A 199 31.46 -13.73 1.82
N ARG A 200 32.74 -13.83 1.41
CA ARG A 200 33.66 -12.68 1.37
C ARG A 200 33.41 -11.74 0.19
N LEU A 201 32.96 -12.30 -0.94
CA LEU A 201 32.57 -11.57 -2.15
C LEU A 201 31.21 -10.89 -1.95
N PHE A 202 30.22 -11.62 -1.47
CA PHE A 202 28.84 -11.16 -1.26
C PHE A 202 28.54 -11.02 0.23
N ARG A 203 28.91 -9.86 0.78
CA ARG A 203 28.85 -9.60 2.23
C ARG A 203 27.45 -9.26 2.73
N SER A 204 26.62 -8.67 1.88
CA SER A 204 25.24 -8.29 2.19
C SER A 204 24.25 -9.00 1.28
N VAL A 205 23.02 -9.15 1.79
CA VAL A 205 21.87 -9.64 1.04
C VAL A 205 21.59 -8.74 -0.18
N ASP A 206 21.80 -7.43 -0.05
CA ASP A 206 21.62 -6.48 -1.14
C ASP A 206 22.59 -6.73 -2.30
N SER A 207 23.88 -6.98 -2.00
CA SER A 207 24.87 -7.30 -3.05
C SER A 207 24.56 -8.63 -3.73
N ILE A 208 23.97 -9.59 -3.02
CA ILE A 208 23.46 -10.82 -3.65
C ILE A 208 22.34 -10.46 -4.63
N ALA A 209 21.35 -9.68 -4.18
CA ALA A 209 20.19 -9.31 -4.98
C ALA A 209 20.55 -8.51 -6.24
N THR A 210 21.46 -7.53 -6.14
CA THR A 210 21.80 -6.64 -7.26
C THR A 210 22.89 -7.20 -8.17
N ASP A 211 23.89 -7.89 -7.60
CA ASP A 211 25.10 -8.24 -8.35
C ASP A 211 25.12 -9.71 -8.77
N LEU A 212 24.73 -10.62 -7.87
CA LEU A 212 24.81 -12.06 -8.11
C LEU A 212 23.58 -12.58 -8.85
N ILE A 213 22.38 -12.30 -8.35
CA ILE A 213 21.13 -12.91 -8.86
C ILE A 213 20.90 -12.62 -10.35
N PRO A 214 21.02 -11.39 -10.86
CA PRO A 214 20.78 -11.12 -12.28
C PRO A 214 21.76 -11.86 -13.19
N ASN A 215 23.03 -11.93 -12.78
CA ASN A 215 24.06 -12.66 -13.50
C ASN A 215 23.85 -14.18 -13.42
N LEU A 216 23.42 -14.68 -12.26
CA LEU A 216 23.10 -16.08 -12.04
C LEU A 216 21.95 -16.53 -12.95
N MET A 217 20.87 -15.76 -13.04
CA MET A 217 19.74 -16.08 -13.91
C MET A 217 20.17 -16.18 -15.38
N ARG A 218 21.01 -15.26 -15.85
CA ARG A 218 21.56 -15.32 -17.20
C ARG A 218 22.46 -16.55 -17.43
N MET A 219 23.21 -17.00 -16.43
CA MET A 219 24.05 -18.20 -16.52
C MET A 219 23.23 -19.50 -16.47
N LEU A 220 22.14 -19.52 -15.71
CA LEU A 220 21.27 -20.69 -15.53
C LEU A 220 20.23 -20.84 -16.66
N SER A 221 19.99 -19.79 -17.44
CA SER A 221 19.10 -19.81 -18.61
C SER A 221 19.89 -19.65 -19.93
N PRO A 222 20.75 -20.62 -20.31
CA PRO A 222 21.47 -20.54 -21.56
C PRO A 222 20.51 -20.69 -22.76
N GLU A 223 20.72 -19.88 -23.80
CA GLU A 223 20.00 -20.02 -25.06
C GLU A 223 20.46 -21.28 -25.81
N VAL A 224 19.66 -22.33 -25.73
CA VAL A 224 19.95 -23.63 -26.35
C VAL A 224 18.76 -24.06 -27.20
N LYS A 225 19.02 -24.62 -28.38
CA LYS A 225 17.98 -25.16 -29.26
C LYS A 225 17.97 -26.68 -29.16
N PRO A 226 17.24 -27.27 -28.19
CA PRO A 226 17.23 -28.72 -28.03
C PRO A 226 16.60 -29.38 -29.24
N VAL A 227 17.27 -30.39 -29.79
CA VAL A 227 16.70 -31.28 -30.79
C VAL A 227 16.10 -32.46 -30.05
N ILE A 228 14.77 -32.57 -30.08
CA ILE A 228 14.04 -33.69 -29.49
C ILE A 228 14.36 -34.93 -30.31
N VAL A 229 15.08 -35.87 -29.71
CA VAL A 229 15.29 -37.19 -30.30
C VAL A 229 14.21 -38.09 -29.73
N ARG A 230 13.23 -38.46 -30.56
CA ARG A 230 12.20 -39.42 -30.19
C ARG A 230 12.85 -40.80 -30.15
N GLY A 231 13.05 -41.34 -28.94
CA GLY A 231 13.39 -42.75 -28.74
C GLY A 231 12.17 -43.64 -29.00
N SER A 232 12.41 -44.93 -29.24
CA SER A 232 11.39 -45.96 -29.50
C SER A 232 10.51 -46.29 -28.27
N GLU A 233 10.86 -45.78 -27.09
CA GLU A 233 10.07 -45.88 -25.86
C GLU A 233 9.72 -44.46 -25.41
N GLN A 234 8.65 -44.31 -24.62
CA GLN A 234 7.97 -43.04 -24.31
C GLN A 234 8.80 -41.94 -23.59
N THR A 235 10.12 -42.04 -23.57
CA THR A 235 11.06 -41.02 -23.09
C THR A 235 11.70 -40.28 -24.26
N SER A 236 11.08 -39.18 -24.69
CA SER A 236 11.75 -38.26 -25.62
C SER A 236 12.89 -37.55 -24.88
N VAL A 237 14.12 -37.72 -25.33
CA VAL A 237 15.31 -37.06 -24.75
C VAL A 237 15.62 -35.82 -25.58
N ALA A 238 15.60 -34.66 -24.92
CA ALA A 238 16.07 -33.41 -25.51
C ALA A 238 17.60 -33.46 -25.62
N SER A 239 18.13 -33.56 -26.83
CA SER A 239 19.57 -33.61 -27.07
C SER A 239 20.05 -32.30 -27.67
N VAL A 240 21.15 -31.77 -27.12
CA VAL A 240 21.85 -30.62 -27.69
C VAL A 240 22.90 -31.16 -28.64
N ARG A 241 22.83 -30.80 -29.93
CA ARG A 241 23.75 -31.35 -30.94
C ARG A 241 25.00 -30.49 -31.12
N LYS A 242 24.88 -29.18 -30.95
CA LYS A 242 25.99 -28.23 -31.15
C LYS A 242 26.93 -28.26 -29.94
N GLU A 243 28.22 -28.45 -30.18
CA GLU A 243 29.21 -28.52 -29.09
C GLU A 243 29.32 -27.22 -28.29
N SER A 244 29.15 -26.06 -28.95
CA SER A 244 29.11 -24.77 -28.25
C SER A 244 27.93 -24.65 -27.28
N GLU A 245 26.76 -25.19 -27.64
CA GLU A 245 25.58 -25.18 -26.78
C GLU A 245 25.74 -26.19 -25.63
N ARG A 246 26.36 -27.34 -25.89
CA ARG A 246 26.74 -28.30 -24.82
C ARG A 246 27.68 -27.67 -23.81
N ALA A 247 28.64 -26.86 -24.26
CA ALA A 247 29.54 -26.14 -23.37
C ALA A 247 28.79 -25.14 -22.46
N LEU A 248 27.77 -24.44 -22.98
CA LEU A 248 26.92 -23.56 -22.18
C LEU A 248 26.12 -24.34 -21.11
N VAL A 249 25.54 -25.49 -21.48
CA VAL A 249 24.84 -26.34 -20.52
C VAL A 249 25.78 -26.87 -19.44
N ARG A 250 26.99 -27.31 -19.80
CA ARG A 250 28.01 -27.74 -18.82
C ARG A 250 28.39 -26.60 -17.87
N ALA A 251 28.53 -25.38 -18.39
CA ALA A 251 28.83 -24.21 -17.58
C ALA A 251 27.69 -23.92 -16.58
N ALA A 252 26.43 -23.96 -17.03
CA ALA A 252 25.26 -23.80 -16.16
C ALA A 252 25.23 -24.85 -15.04
N VAL A 253 25.45 -26.13 -15.37
CA VAL A 253 25.50 -27.22 -14.38
C VAL A 253 26.64 -27.02 -13.37
N ARG A 254 27.81 -26.54 -13.83
CA ARG A 254 28.93 -26.24 -12.93
C ARG A 254 28.59 -25.10 -11.96
N VAL A 255 27.91 -24.06 -12.45
CA VAL A 255 27.45 -22.93 -11.62
C VAL A 255 26.41 -23.41 -10.60
N MET A 256 25.45 -24.24 -11.02
CA MET A 256 24.47 -24.86 -10.13
C MET A 256 25.12 -25.63 -8.98
N ALA A 257 26.09 -26.50 -9.30
CA ALA A 257 26.83 -27.27 -8.30
C ALA A 257 27.66 -26.37 -7.36
N GLY A 258 28.24 -25.29 -7.89
CA GLY A 258 29.06 -24.35 -7.09
C GLY A 258 28.26 -23.45 -6.16
N LEU A 259 27.00 -23.16 -6.49
CA LEU A 259 26.10 -22.29 -5.70
C LEU A 259 24.99 -23.07 -4.98
N ASN A 260 25.06 -24.41 -5.00
CA ASN A 260 24.08 -25.31 -4.40
C ASN A 260 22.63 -25.01 -4.84
N VAL A 261 22.46 -24.68 -6.13
CA VAL A 261 21.15 -24.43 -6.75
C VAL A 261 20.72 -25.71 -7.47
N THR A 262 19.49 -26.16 -7.24
CA THR A 262 18.93 -27.36 -7.88
C THR A 262 17.64 -27.05 -8.63
N PHE A 263 17.34 -27.77 -9.71
CA PHE A 263 16.03 -27.71 -10.37
C PHE A 263 15.16 -28.88 -9.91
N GLU A 264 14.03 -28.56 -9.29
CA GLU A 264 12.99 -29.53 -8.96
C GLU A 264 11.99 -29.62 -10.12
N LYS A 265 11.70 -30.85 -10.56
CA LYS A 265 10.72 -31.11 -11.62
C LYS A 265 9.32 -31.23 -11.01
N ILE A 266 8.50 -30.21 -11.22
CA ILE A 266 7.12 -30.14 -10.73
C ILE A 266 6.16 -30.45 -11.88
N ARG A 267 5.15 -31.29 -11.63
CA ARG A 267 4.08 -31.56 -12.59
C ARG A 267 3.06 -30.43 -12.52
N ILE A 268 2.86 -29.71 -13.63
CA ILE A 268 1.82 -28.68 -13.75
C ILE A 268 0.66 -29.24 -14.58
N GLY A 269 -0.50 -29.39 -13.96
CA GLY A 269 -1.74 -29.80 -14.63
C GLY A 269 -2.55 -30.78 -13.79
N ASN A 270 -3.88 -30.61 -13.81
CA ASN A 270 -4.82 -31.54 -13.17
C ASN A 270 -4.92 -32.83 -14.00
N GLU A 271 -5.37 -33.94 -13.39
CA GLU A 271 -5.56 -35.22 -14.08
C GLU A 271 -6.56 -35.09 -15.25
N GLY A 272 -6.04 -34.79 -16.45
CA GLY A 272 -6.84 -34.67 -17.66
C GLY A 272 -6.18 -33.78 -18.73
N ALA A 273 -5.68 -34.43 -19.79
CA ALA A 273 -5.32 -33.88 -21.11
C ALA A 273 -4.18 -32.85 -21.26
N HIS A 274 -3.77 -32.07 -20.25
CA HIS A 274 -2.63 -31.13 -20.38
C HIS A 274 -1.71 -31.14 -19.14
N ALA A 275 -1.11 -32.29 -18.85
CA ALA A 275 -0.06 -32.39 -17.84
C ALA A 275 1.30 -31.95 -18.42
N GLY A 276 1.71 -30.73 -18.12
CA GLY A 276 3.06 -30.21 -18.38
C GLY A 276 4.02 -30.49 -17.22
N TRP A 277 5.30 -30.23 -17.46
CA TRP A 277 6.33 -30.22 -16.41
C TRP A 277 6.91 -28.81 -16.34
N ALA A 278 7.03 -28.27 -15.14
CA ALA A 278 7.84 -27.10 -14.87
C ALA A 278 9.06 -27.48 -14.06
N TYR A 279 10.16 -26.79 -14.29
CA TYR A 279 11.36 -26.91 -13.49
C TYR A 279 11.46 -25.68 -12.62
N ARG A 280 11.44 -25.87 -11.30
CA ARG A 280 11.50 -24.82 -10.29
C ARG A 280 12.88 -24.81 -9.65
N MET A 281 13.53 -23.66 -9.50
CA MET A 281 14.82 -23.63 -8.81
C MET A 281 14.64 -23.64 -7.29
N GLU A 282 15.47 -24.39 -6.60
CA GLU A 282 15.65 -24.35 -5.16
C GLU A 282 17.06 -23.82 -4.85
N PRO A 283 17.19 -22.73 -4.09
CA PRO A 283 16.14 -21.85 -3.57
C PRO A 283 15.42 -21.03 -4.67
N TYR A 284 14.21 -20.52 -4.38
CA TYR A 284 13.31 -19.82 -5.31
C TYR A 284 13.78 -18.42 -5.75
N VAL A 285 14.98 -18.32 -6.33
CA VAL A 285 15.62 -17.05 -6.68
C VAL A 285 15.10 -16.38 -7.96
N TYR A 286 14.35 -17.09 -8.80
CA TYR A 286 13.83 -16.55 -10.07
C TYR A 286 12.64 -15.58 -9.89
N ASN A 287 11.87 -15.72 -8.81
CA ASN A 287 10.76 -14.79 -8.52
C ASN A 287 11.24 -13.41 -8.09
N LEU A 288 12.53 -13.24 -7.78
CA LEU A 288 13.12 -11.97 -7.36
C LEU A 288 13.23 -10.95 -8.51
N GLN A 289 13.24 -11.39 -9.77
CA GLN A 289 13.33 -10.50 -10.95
C GLN A 289 11.99 -9.86 -11.33
N LEU A 290 10.87 -10.40 -10.88
CA LEU A 290 9.53 -9.88 -11.21
C LEU A 290 9.13 -8.66 -10.35
N ILE A 291 9.95 -8.28 -9.36
CA ILE A 291 9.61 -7.28 -8.35
C ILE A 291 10.59 -6.07 -8.37
N SER A 292 11.66 -6.12 -9.17
CA SER A 292 12.59 -4.98 -9.35
C SER A 292 12.20 -4.08 -10.51
#